data_AF-A0A0K2U5T4-F1
#
_entry.id   AF-A0A0K2U5T4-F1
#
_cell.length_a   1.000
_cell.length_b   1.000
_cell.length_c   1.000
_cell.angle_alpha   90.00
_cell.angle_beta   90.00
_cell.angle_gamma   90.00
#
_symmetry.space_group_name_H-M   'P 1'
#
loop_
_entity.id
_entity.type
_entity.pdbx_description
1 polymer ?
#
loop_
_entity_poly.entity_id
_entity_poly.type
_entity_poly.pdbx_seq_one_letter_code
_entity_poly.pdbx_strand_id
1 'polypeptide(L)'
;MDSLCQFVMSPEFTSVPSKISEEGTKAQGPILESSSHIIEGSCSMIHSAKSLAINPKDPPTWQSLANSSKDVSDSIKRLVSAIRDKSPGQKECEDGIEKLTLHIQELDQISVAAIHQNLTPRRDKDIKQFTEQMENAASQISNRLPELQNAAKNEAERLGHCVSSMMTYFDPLVKNSIGCSSNMVSSKQQVSTLDQTKTVAECAQQLLYAAKEGGGNPKAVHAHADIDESVEAMKDSIQCLISSIEKLAPNLGVVSRIVNCITEAIFTVQDYRTTASIHVGGDSNFVSYQSRMMSSTKEIARTAQEIVIKSTNESHKLGDLASHLSSHYQMLANDSKEACICTSNADMGERIRSTVQELGQSTIELVKSAGSCQITPHDSFSLRDVSDHARNVGEKVKN
;
A
#
# COMPACT_ATOMS: atom_id res chain seq x y z
N MET A 1 -33.37 -9.47 51.32
CA MET A 1 -33.87 -10.01 50.03
C MET A 1 -34.66 -8.95 49.29
N ASP A 2 -35.73 -8.41 49.87
CA ASP A 2 -36.57 -7.41 49.19
C ASP A 2 -35.85 -6.10 48.85
N SER A 3 -35.00 -5.58 49.74
CA SER A 3 -34.19 -4.38 49.46
C SER A 3 -33.14 -4.60 48.36
N LEU A 4 -32.66 -5.83 48.19
CA LEU A 4 -31.70 -6.19 47.14
C LEU A 4 -32.42 -6.35 45.79
N CYS A 5 -33.62 -6.94 45.78
CA CYS A 5 -34.47 -7.01 44.60
C CYS A 5 -34.89 -5.61 44.15
N GLN A 6 -35.26 -4.73 45.08
CA GLN A 6 -35.64 -3.34 44.77
C GLN A 6 -34.46 -2.54 44.20
N PHE A 7 -33.23 -2.79 44.66
CA PHE A 7 -32.00 -2.20 44.11
C PHE A 7 -31.68 -2.71 42.69
N VAL A 8 -31.84 -4.01 42.42
CA VAL A 8 -31.63 -4.60 41.08
C VAL A 8 -32.70 -4.14 40.08
N MET A 9 -33.90 -3.77 40.55
CA MET A 9 -34.97 -3.22 39.72
C MET A 9 -34.89 -1.71 39.51
N SER A 10 -33.87 -1.02 40.05
CA SER A 10 -33.67 0.40 39.75
C SER A 10 -33.40 0.60 38.24
N PRO A 11 -33.91 1.67 37.62
CA PRO A 11 -33.79 1.92 36.17
C PRO A 11 -32.35 1.92 35.63
N GLU A 12 -31.38 2.24 36.49
CA GLU A 12 -29.94 2.23 36.21
C GLU A 12 -29.33 0.81 36.13
N PHE A 13 -30.01 -0.20 36.69
CA PHE A 13 -29.63 -1.62 36.65
C PHE A 13 -30.60 -2.47 35.82
N THR A 14 -31.74 -1.92 35.39
CA THR A 14 -32.61 -2.57 34.41
C THR A 14 -31.94 -2.63 33.04
N SER A 15 -32.07 -3.76 32.34
CA SER A 15 -31.50 -3.91 31.00
C SER A 15 -32.07 -2.86 30.05
N VAL A 16 -31.19 -2.08 29.45
CA VAL A 16 -31.57 -1.19 28.34
C VAL A 16 -31.81 -2.08 27.12
N PRO A 17 -33.00 -2.05 26.49
CA PRO A 17 -33.26 -2.83 25.29
C PRO A 17 -32.24 -2.47 24.21
N SER A 18 -31.51 -3.46 23.73
CA SER A 18 -30.61 -3.28 22.58
C SER A 18 -31.45 -2.97 21.35
N LYS A 19 -31.19 -1.83 20.70
CA LYS A 19 -31.82 -1.49 19.43
C LYS A 19 -31.18 -2.30 18.33
N ILE A 20 -31.98 -3.10 17.64
CA ILE A 20 -31.55 -3.76 16.40
C ILE A 20 -31.42 -2.66 15.33
N SER A 21 -30.28 -2.61 14.64
CA SER A 21 -30.08 -1.67 13.53
C SER A 21 -31.01 -2.01 12.36
N GLU A 22 -31.27 -1.05 11.48
CA GLU A 22 -32.06 -1.28 10.27
C GLU A 22 -31.43 -2.38 9.40
N GLU A 23 -30.11 -2.42 9.32
CA GLU A 23 -29.34 -3.46 8.64
C GLU A 23 -29.55 -4.83 9.30
N GLY A 24 -29.55 -4.90 10.63
CA GLY A 24 -29.81 -6.12 11.39
C GLY A 24 -31.22 -6.66 11.14
N THR A 25 -32.22 -5.79 11.09
CA THR A 25 -33.59 -6.17 10.74
C THR A 25 -33.68 -6.72 9.31
N LYS A 26 -33.01 -6.07 8.34
CA LYS A 26 -32.97 -6.56 6.94
C LYS A 26 -32.26 -7.91 6.84
N ALA A 27 -31.18 -8.13 7.59
CA ALA A 27 -30.44 -9.40 7.59
C ALA A 27 -31.28 -10.57 8.14
N GLN A 28 -32.17 -10.31 9.10
CA GLN A 28 -33.06 -11.32 9.69
C GLN A 28 -34.26 -11.68 8.81
N GLY A 29 -34.66 -10.81 7.88
CA GLY A 29 -35.84 -10.99 7.01
C GLY A 29 -35.93 -12.38 6.35
N PRO A 30 -34.91 -12.83 5.61
CA PRO A 30 -34.93 -14.14 4.95
C PRO A 30 -35.06 -15.34 5.91
N ILE A 31 -34.53 -15.22 7.13
CA ILE A 31 -34.61 -16.25 8.17
C ILE A 31 -36.06 -16.33 8.70
N LEU A 32 -36.67 -15.18 8.95
CA LEU A 32 -38.06 -15.08 9.43
C LEU A 32 -39.06 -15.56 8.37
N GLU A 33 -38.88 -15.15 7.12
CA GLU A 33 -39.74 -15.57 6.00
C GLU A 33 -39.68 -17.09 5.78
N SER A 34 -38.47 -17.66 5.75
CA SER A 34 -38.30 -19.11 5.63
C SER A 34 -38.93 -19.87 6.81
N SER A 35 -38.81 -19.31 8.02
CA SER A 35 -39.44 -19.88 9.22
C SER A 35 -40.97 -19.83 9.18
N SER A 36 -41.55 -18.73 8.67
CA SER A 36 -43.00 -18.59 8.47
C SER A 36 -43.53 -19.66 7.51
N HIS A 37 -42.87 -19.84 6.38
CA HIS A 37 -43.25 -20.86 5.39
C HIS A 37 -43.14 -22.29 5.92
N ILE A 38 -42.16 -22.59 6.78
CA ILE A 38 -42.08 -23.89 7.46
C ILE A 38 -43.30 -24.11 8.36
N ILE A 39 -43.72 -23.09 9.11
CA ILE A 39 -44.89 -23.17 10.00
C ILE A 39 -46.17 -23.35 9.18
N GLU A 40 -46.39 -22.51 8.16
CA GLU A 40 -47.57 -22.57 7.28
C GLU A 40 -47.68 -23.91 6.55
N GLY A 41 -46.58 -24.40 5.99
CA GLY A 41 -46.50 -25.71 5.34
C GLY A 41 -46.77 -26.85 6.31
N SER A 42 -46.21 -26.79 7.52
CA SER A 42 -46.45 -27.80 8.56
C SER A 42 -47.90 -27.81 9.03
N CYS A 43 -48.53 -26.65 9.19
CA CYS A 43 -49.96 -26.54 9.47
C CYS A 43 -50.78 -27.20 8.35
N SER A 44 -50.46 -26.93 7.08
CA SER A 44 -51.15 -27.53 5.92
C SER A 44 -50.99 -29.06 5.86
N MET A 45 -49.81 -29.58 6.22
CA MET A 45 -49.57 -31.01 6.38
C MET A 45 -50.45 -31.61 7.47
N ILE A 46 -50.56 -30.97 8.64
CA ILE A 46 -51.39 -31.45 9.76
C ILE A 46 -52.88 -31.49 9.35
N HIS A 47 -53.37 -30.47 8.64
CA HIS A 47 -54.76 -30.47 8.14
C HIS A 47 -55.02 -31.59 7.13
N SER A 48 -54.07 -31.82 6.22
CA SER A 48 -54.16 -32.92 5.25
C SER A 48 -54.13 -34.28 5.96
N ALA A 49 -53.23 -34.46 6.95
CA ALA A 49 -53.14 -35.68 7.75
C ALA A 49 -54.41 -35.93 8.58
N LYS A 50 -55.00 -34.89 9.18
CA LYS A 50 -56.28 -35.00 9.90
C LYS A 50 -57.42 -35.45 8.97
N SER A 51 -57.44 -34.94 7.74
CA SER A 51 -58.44 -35.31 6.73
C SER A 51 -58.25 -36.76 6.27
N LEU A 52 -57.00 -37.20 6.05
CA LEU A 52 -56.67 -38.59 5.72
C LEU A 52 -56.97 -39.58 6.86
N ALA A 53 -56.88 -39.14 8.13
CA ALA A 53 -57.27 -39.98 9.26
C ALA A 53 -58.77 -40.33 9.24
N ILE A 54 -59.61 -39.46 8.65
CA ILE A 54 -61.04 -39.69 8.45
C ILE A 54 -61.29 -40.45 7.15
N ASN A 55 -60.59 -40.10 6.07
CA ASN A 55 -60.72 -40.74 4.76
C ASN A 55 -59.35 -41.15 4.16
N PRO A 56 -58.85 -42.36 4.49
CA PRO A 56 -57.48 -42.76 4.13
C PRO A 56 -57.22 -42.98 2.65
N LYS A 57 -58.27 -43.13 1.83
CA LYS A 57 -58.15 -43.48 0.40
C LYS A 57 -58.30 -42.27 -0.52
N ASP A 58 -58.39 -41.04 0.00
CA ASP A 58 -58.61 -39.84 -0.81
C ASP A 58 -57.33 -39.38 -1.56
N PRO A 59 -57.24 -39.58 -2.89
CA PRO A 59 -56.02 -39.27 -3.62
C PRO A 59 -55.66 -37.77 -3.65
N PRO A 60 -56.60 -36.81 -3.82
CA PRO A 60 -56.32 -35.38 -3.74
C PRO A 60 -55.68 -34.95 -2.41
N THR A 61 -56.19 -35.44 -1.27
CA THR A 61 -55.61 -35.10 0.04
C THR A 61 -54.20 -35.68 0.21
N TRP A 62 -53.93 -36.88 -0.31
CA TRP A 62 -52.57 -37.44 -0.36
C TRP A 62 -51.63 -36.57 -1.20
N GLN A 63 -52.08 -36.08 -2.35
CA GLN A 63 -51.29 -35.16 -3.19
C GLN A 63 -51.02 -33.83 -2.47
N SER A 64 -52.03 -33.27 -1.79
CA SER A 64 -51.88 -32.05 -0.98
C SER A 64 -50.86 -32.23 0.15
N LEU A 65 -50.89 -33.37 0.84
CA LEU A 65 -49.91 -33.72 1.88
C LEU A 65 -48.49 -33.80 1.31
N ALA A 66 -48.32 -34.47 0.16
CA ALA A 66 -47.02 -34.60 -0.50
C ALA A 66 -46.46 -33.24 -0.96
N ASN A 67 -47.30 -32.38 -1.53
CA ASN A 67 -46.91 -31.03 -1.94
C ASN A 67 -46.48 -30.19 -0.72
N SER A 68 -47.31 -30.17 0.34
CA SER A 68 -46.99 -29.45 1.58
C SER A 68 -45.69 -29.94 2.21
N SER A 69 -45.44 -31.26 2.19
CA SER A 69 -44.19 -31.86 2.65
C SER A 69 -42.97 -31.43 1.85
N LYS A 70 -43.12 -31.29 0.52
CA LYS A 70 -42.06 -30.78 -0.37
C LYS A 70 -41.77 -29.31 -0.06
N ASP A 71 -42.80 -28.49 0.09
CA ASP A 71 -42.66 -27.06 0.37
C ASP A 71 -41.97 -26.81 1.71
N VAL A 72 -42.31 -27.58 2.75
CA VAL A 72 -41.60 -27.54 4.04
C VAL A 72 -40.14 -27.90 3.87
N SER A 73 -39.84 -28.98 3.12
CA SER A 73 -38.46 -29.42 2.89
C SER A 73 -37.63 -28.37 2.16
N ASP A 74 -38.20 -27.72 1.14
CA ASP A 74 -37.52 -26.66 0.40
C ASP A 74 -37.37 -25.38 1.25
N SER A 75 -38.34 -25.08 2.11
CA SER A 75 -38.25 -23.96 3.07
C SER A 75 -37.18 -24.20 4.14
N ILE A 76 -37.01 -25.45 4.60
CA ILE A 76 -35.89 -25.82 5.50
C ILE A 76 -34.54 -25.60 4.80
N LYS A 77 -34.39 -25.99 3.53
CA LYS A 77 -33.13 -25.74 2.79
C LYS A 77 -32.84 -24.25 2.63
N ARG A 78 -33.88 -23.45 2.35
CA ARG A 78 -33.77 -21.98 2.29
C ARG A 78 -33.37 -21.40 3.64
N LEU A 79 -33.98 -21.86 4.73
CA LEU A 79 -33.64 -21.44 6.09
C LEU A 79 -32.18 -21.74 6.43
N VAL A 80 -31.72 -22.97 6.15
CA VAL A 80 -30.32 -23.37 6.39
C VAL A 80 -29.35 -22.48 5.62
N SER A 81 -29.65 -22.20 4.36
CA SER A 81 -28.83 -21.31 3.52
C SER A 81 -28.85 -19.88 4.05
N ALA A 82 -30.02 -19.36 4.40
CA ALA A 82 -30.18 -18.01 4.94
C ALA A 82 -29.44 -17.83 6.28
N ILE A 83 -29.47 -18.82 7.17
CA ILE A 83 -28.70 -18.78 8.42
C ILE A 83 -27.21 -18.72 8.13
N ARG A 84 -26.71 -19.58 7.23
CA ARG A 84 -25.29 -19.59 6.86
C ARG A 84 -24.87 -18.24 6.24
N ASP A 85 -25.60 -17.78 5.24
CA ASP A 85 -25.18 -16.63 4.42
C ASP A 85 -25.47 -15.27 5.10
N LYS A 86 -26.36 -15.23 6.09
CA LYS A 86 -26.69 -14.03 6.89
C LYS A 86 -26.15 -14.10 8.32
N SER A 87 -25.25 -15.05 8.59
CA SER A 87 -24.53 -15.09 9.86
C SER A 87 -23.64 -13.84 10.01
N PRO A 88 -23.48 -13.30 11.23
CA PRO A 88 -22.59 -12.17 11.49
C PRO A 88 -21.17 -12.43 10.96
N GLY A 89 -20.55 -11.42 10.34
CA GLY A 89 -19.19 -11.52 9.79
C GLY A 89 -19.09 -12.07 8.37
N GLN A 90 -20.10 -12.77 7.85
CA GLN A 90 -20.05 -13.33 6.49
C GLN A 90 -19.97 -12.24 5.42
N LYS A 91 -20.83 -11.22 5.54
CA LYS A 91 -20.85 -10.10 4.61
C LYS A 91 -19.54 -9.32 4.65
N GLU A 92 -19.03 -9.03 5.86
CA GLU A 92 -17.80 -8.28 6.02
C GLU A 92 -16.59 -9.05 5.47
N CYS A 93 -16.56 -10.38 5.59
CA CYS A 93 -15.58 -11.22 4.90
C CYS A 93 -15.71 -11.12 3.38
N GLU A 94 -16.93 -11.21 2.82
CA GLU A 94 -17.18 -11.09 1.38
C GLU A 94 -16.74 -9.73 0.83
N ASP A 95 -17.18 -8.64 1.45
CA ASP A 95 -16.80 -7.27 1.09
C ASP A 95 -15.27 -7.09 1.19
N GLY A 96 -14.64 -7.67 2.22
CA GLY A 96 -13.19 -7.67 2.38
C GLY A 96 -12.45 -8.43 1.27
N ILE A 97 -12.93 -9.60 0.89
CA ILE A 97 -12.36 -10.43 -0.20
C ILE A 97 -12.46 -9.71 -1.54
N GLU A 98 -13.60 -9.09 -1.85
CA GLU A 98 -13.78 -8.31 -3.07
C GLU A 98 -12.80 -7.13 -3.11
N LYS A 99 -12.69 -6.39 -2.01
CA LYS A 99 -11.77 -5.26 -1.90
C LYS A 99 -10.30 -5.67 -2.04
N LEU A 100 -9.89 -6.77 -1.42
CA LEU A 100 -8.54 -7.32 -1.58
C LEU A 100 -8.27 -7.75 -3.02
N THR A 101 -9.26 -8.32 -3.70
CA THR A 101 -9.15 -8.69 -5.13
C THR A 101 -8.83 -7.47 -5.99
N LEU A 102 -9.51 -6.35 -5.75
CA LEU A 102 -9.25 -5.09 -6.45
C LEU A 102 -7.83 -4.55 -6.17
N HIS A 103 -7.39 -4.60 -4.91
CA HIS A 103 -6.03 -4.20 -4.55
C HIS A 103 -4.96 -5.08 -5.19
N ILE A 104 -5.15 -6.39 -5.24
CA ILE A 104 -4.24 -7.33 -5.90
C ILE A 104 -4.14 -7.00 -7.40
N GLN A 105 -5.27 -6.78 -8.07
CA GLN A 105 -5.30 -6.39 -9.48
C GLN A 105 -4.62 -5.04 -9.73
N GLU A 106 -4.83 -4.05 -8.85
CA GLU A 106 -4.14 -2.76 -8.92
C GLU A 106 -2.62 -2.93 -8.81
N LEU A 107 -2.16 -3.70 -7.81
CA LEU A 107 -0.73 -3.98 -7.62
C LEU A 107 -0.11 -4.70 -8.82
N ASP A 108 -0.81 -5.65 -9.44
CA ASP A 108 -0.36 -6.33 -10.65
C ASP A 108 -0.20 -5.36 -11.84
N GLN A 109 -1.19 -4.48 -12.06
CA GLN A 109 -1.12 -3.49 -13.12
C GLN A 109 0.06 -2.53 -12.92
N ILE A 110 0.27 -2.08 -11.67
CA ILE A 110 1.39 -1.18 -11.33
C ILE A 110 2.73 -1.91 -11.45
N SER A 111 2.81 -3.19 -11.06
CA SER A 111 4.02 -4.01 -11.20
C SER A 111 4.41 -4.16 -12.68
N VAL A 112 3.44 -4.42 -13.56
CA VAL A 112 3.65 -4.42 -15.02
C VAL A 112 4.15 -3.06 -15.52
N ALA A 113 3.60 -1.95 -15.05
CA ALA A 113 4.07 -0.61 -15.42
C ALA A 113 5.52 -0.35 -14.96
N ALA A 114 5.90 -0.85 -13.78
CA ALA A 114 7.26 -0.76 -13.26
C ALA A 114 8.26 -1.56 -14.11
N ILE A 115 7.89 -2.76 -14.55
CA ILE A 115 8.72 -3.59 -15.45
C ILE A 115 9.03 -2.86 -16.76
N HIS A 116 8.04 -2.16 -17.32
CA HIS A 116 8.19 -1.38 -18.55
C HIS A 116 8.79 0.01 -18.35
N GLN A 117 9.25 0.36 -17.14
CA GLN A 117 9.77 1.68 -16.79
C GLN A 117 8.80 2.84 -17.10
N ASN A 118 7.50 2.56 -17.06
CA ASN A 118 6.42 3.52 -17.34
C ASN A 118 5.70 3.97 -16.05
N LEU A 119 6.23 3.61 -14.88
CA LEU A 119 5.66 4.01 -13.61
C LEU A 119 5.98 5.49 -13.32
N THR A 120 4.95 6.34 -13.39
CA THR A 120 5.11 7.78 -13.14
C THR A 120 5.30 8.04 -11.64
N PRO A 121 6.35 8.77 -11.23
CA PRO A 121 6.58 9.09 -9.83
C PRO A 121 5.44 9.91 -9.22
N ARG A 122 4.89 9.45 -8.09
CA ARG A 122 3.90 10.19 -7.29
C ARG A 122 4.59 11.22 -6.41
N ARG A 123 4.09 12.46 -6.42
CA ARG A 123 4.68 13.62 -5.71
C ARG A 123 3.73 14.29 -4.72
N ASP A 124 2.61 13.65 -4.40
CA ASP A 124 1.64 14.15 -3.42
C ASP A 124 2.15 14.10 -1.98
N LYS A 125 3.16 13.26 -1.70
CA LYS A 125 3.83 13.13 -0.40
C LYS A 125 5.34 12.97 -0.59
N ASP A 126 6.07 13.23 0.49
CA ASP A 126 7.49 12.90 0.57
C ASP A 126 7.68 11.38 0.63
N ILE A 127 8.82 10.89 0.11
CA ILE A 127 9.13 9.45 0.12
C ILE A 127 9.18 8.87 1.53
N LYS A 128 9.65 9.66 2.51
CA LYS A 128 9.66 9.28 3.92
C LYS A 128 8.24 9.08 4.44
N GLN A 129 7.30 9.93 4.04
CA GLN A 129 5.90 9.79 4.43
C GLN A 129 5.26 8.55 3.80
N PHE A 130 5.60 8.21 2.56
CA PHE A 130 5.15 6.95 1.96
C PHE A 130 5.66 5.74 2.76
N THR A 131 6.95 5.69 3.11
CA THR A 131 7.53 4.58 3.88
C THR A 131 6.95 4.48 5.30
N GLU A 132 6.82 5.60 6.02
CA GLU A 132 6.27 5.61 7.39
C GLU A 132 4.80 5.18 7.43
N GLN A 133 3.99 5.63 6.46
CA GLN A 133 2.58 5.23 6.40
C GLN A 133 2.41 3.76 5.98
N MET A 134 3.29 3.25 5.14
CA MET A 134 3.29 1.84 4.75
C MET A 134 3.65 0.94 5.94
N GLU A 135 4.70 1.27 6.69
CA GLU A 135 5.11 0.58 7.91
C GLU A 135 4.03 0.62 8.98
N ASN A 136 3.40 1.79 9.18
CA ASN A 136 2.30 1.95 10.12
C ASN A 136 1.11 1.06 9.74
N ALA A 137 0.67 1.08 8.48
CA ALA A 137 -0.43 0.24 8.03
C ALA A 137 -0.12 -1.25 8.21
N ALA A 138 1.07 -1.70 7.81
CA ALA A 138 1.49 -3.09 7.96
C ALA A 138 1.52 -3.52 9.45
N SER A 139 2.05 -2.68 10.32
CA SER A 139 2.09 -2.93 11.78
C SER A 139 0.69 -3.01 12.38
N GLN A 140 -0.23 -2.12 11.98
CA GLN A 140 -1.60 -2.13 12.48
C GLN A 140 -2.36 -3.38 12.02
N ILE A 141 -2.13 -3.84 10.78
CA ILE A 141 -2.68 -5.11 10.30
C ILE A 141 -2.19 -6.26 11.19
N SER A 142 -0.88 -6.35 11.43
CA SER A 142 -0.29 -7.40 12.30
C SER A 142 -0.88 -7.40 13.71
N ASN A 143 -1.05 -6.23 14.32
CA ASN A 143 -1.61 -6.08 15.66
C ASN A 143 -3.07 -6.54 15.78
N ARG A 144 -3.82 -6.60 14.67
CA ARG A 144 -5.23 -7.04 14.65
C ARG A 144 -5.39 -8.54 14.40
N LEU A 145 -4.34 -9.22 13.95
CA LEU A 145 -4.40 -10.66 13.65
C LEU A 145 -4.82 -11.54 14.83
N PRO A 146 -4.30 -11.35 16.07
CA PRO A 146 -4.70 -12.21 17.19
C PRO A 146 -6.18 -12.09 17.54
N GLU A 147 -6.72 -10.87 17.48
CA GLU A 147 -8.14 -10.62 17.75
C GLU A 147 -9.02 -11.23 16.64
N LEU A 148 -8.63 -11.08 15.38
CA LEU A 148 -9.33 -11.68 14.25
C LEU A 148 -9.29 -13.21 14.30
N GLN A 149 -8.14 -13.80 14.64
CA GLN A 149 -7.97 -15.25 14.79
C GLN A 149 -8.92 -15.81 15.85
N ASN A 150 -8.99 -15.16 17.02
CA ASN A 150 -9.90 -15.58 18.07
C ASN A 150 -11.36 -15.43 17.65
N ALA A 151 -11.72 -14.29 17.04
CA ALA A 151 -13.09 -14.05 16.59
C ALA A 151 -13.53 -15.06 15.52
N ALA A 152 -12.66 -15.37 14.55
CA ALA A 152 -12.92 -16.34 13.49
C ALA A 152 -13.15 -17.77 14.00
N LYS A 153 -12.58 -18.13 15.15
CA LYS A 153 -12.74 -19.45 15.77
C LYS A 153 -13.91 -19.51 16.75
N ASN A 154 -14.18 -18.42 17.47
CA ASN A 154 -14.97 -18.49 18.71
C ASN A 154 -16.11 -17.46 18.83
N GLU A 155 -16.05 -16.33 18.11
CA GLU A 155 -16.93 -15.17 18.37
C GLU A 155 -17.57 -14.65 17.07
N ALA A 156 -18.62 -15.31 16.61
CA ALA A 156 -19.33 -14.95 15.37
C ALA A 156 -19.75 -13.47 15.35
N GLU A 157 -20.26 -12.97 16.48
CA GLU A 157 -20.72 -11.59 16.64
C GLU A 157 -19.62 -10.53 16.54
N ARG A 158 -18.35 -10.90 16.76
CA ARG A 158 -17.19 -9.99 16.68
C ARG A 158 -16.42 -10.11 15.37
N LEU A 159 -16.57 -11.22 14.65
CA LEU A 159 -15.84 -11.49 13.41
C LEU A 159 -15.94 -10.34 12.41
N GLY A 160 -17.14 -9.86 12.10
CA GLY A 160 -17.34 -8.79 11.11
C GLY A 160 -16.65 -7.48 11.50
N HIS A 161 -16.63 -7.15 12.80
CA HIS A 161 -15.93 -5.96 13.29
C HIS A 161 -14.41 -6.12 13.19
N CYS A 162 -13.87 -7.27 13.57
CA CYS A 162 -12.44 -7.57 13.44
C CYS A 162 -11.97 -7.49 11.99
N VAL A 163 -12.73 -8.08 11.05
CA VAL A 163 -12.46 -8.01 9.60
C VAL A 163 -12.49 -6.56 9.12
N SER A 164 -13.56 -5.83 9.41
CA SER A 164 -13.70 -4.43 8.98
C SER A 164 -12.57 -3.55 9.52
N SER A 165 -12.20 -3.73 10.79
CA SER A 165 -11.10 -3.03 11.46
C SER A 165 -9.77 -3.28 10.76
N MET A 166 -9.43 -4.53 10.47
CA MET A 166 -8.22 -4.90 9.73
C MET A 166 -8.24 -4.31 8.30
N MET A 167 -9.37 -4.39 7.61
CA MET A 167 -9.53 -3.92 6.22
C MET A 167 -9.34 -2.41 6.05
N THR A 168 -9.48 -1.60 7.10
CA THR A 168 -9.23 -0.15 7.04
C THR A 168 -7.79 0.21 6.67
N TYR A 169 -6.83 -0.69 6.91
CA TYR A 169 -5.41 -0.44 6.69
C TYR A 169 -4.89 -0.89 5.31
N PHE A 170 -5.69 -1.63 4.52
CA PHE A 170 -5.25 -2.08 3.19
C PHE A 170 -5.20 -0.94 2.16
N ASP A 171 -6.16 -0.02 2.19
CA ASP A 171 -6.16 1.17 1.34
C ASP A 171 -4.89 2.02 1.50
N PRO A 172 -4.50 2.43 2.73
CA PRO A 172 -3.25 3.16 2.93
C PRO A 172 -2.02 2.30 2.64
N LEU A 173 -2.03 0.99 2.93
CA LEU A 173 -0.89 0.11 2.62
C LEU A 173 -0.60 0.12 1.11
N VAL A 174 -1.61 -0.15 0.29
CA VAL A 174 -1.50 -0.23 -1.18
C VAL A 174 -1.16 1.12 -1.80
N LYS A 175 -1.85 2.19 -1.39
CA LYS A 175 -1.59 3.52 -1.96
C LYS A 175 -0.18 4.01 -1.67
N ASN A 176 0.32 3.79 -0.45
CA ASN A 176 1.65 4.21 -0.07
C ASN A 176 2.74 3.28 -0.62
N SER A 177 2.47 1.98 -0.84
CA SER A 177 3.40 1.09 -1.54
C SER A 177 3.61 1.52 -2.99
N ILE A 178 2.53 1.84 -3.70
CA ILE A 178 2.61 2.37 -5.07
C ILE A 178 3.37 3.70 -5.08
N GLY A 179 3.08 4.60 -4.14
CA GLY A 179 3.78 5.88 -4.00
C GLY A 179 5.29 5.70 -3.75
N CYS A 180 5.65 4.83 -2.80
CA CYS A 180 7.03 4.49 -2.48
C CYS A 180 7.74 3.89 -3.69
N SER A 181 7.19 2.84 -4.30
CA SER A 181 7.75 2.18 -5.47
C SER A 181 7.91 3.15 -6.64
N SER A 182 6.93 4.02 -6.91
CA SER A 182 7.03 4.97 -8.03
C SER A 182 8.19 5.96 -7.94
N ASN A 183 8.76 6.16 -6.74
CA ASN A 183 9.92 7.02 -6.52
C ASN A 183 11.24 6.24 -6.39
N MET A 184 11.21 4.91 -6.46
CA MET A 184 12.42 4.11 -6.55
C MET A 184 12.98 4.14 -7.97
N VAL A 185 14.30 4.00 -8.09
CA VAL A 185 15.02 4.09 -9.37
C VAL A 185 15.15 2.72 -10.01
N SER A 186 15.45 1.69 -9.20
CA SER A 186 15.58 0.31 -9.65
C SER A 186 14.21 -0.33 -9.87
N SER A 187 13.89 -0.69 -11.11
CA SER A 187 12.64 -1.43 -11.44
C SER A 187 12.52 -2.75 -10.66
N LYS A 188 13.65 -3.40 -10.37
CA LYS A 188 13.69 -4.60 -9.52
C LYS A 188 13.23 -4.31 -8.09
N GLN A 189 13.65 -3.18 -7.51
CA GLN A 189 13.19 -2.75 -6.18
C GLN A 189 11.70 -2.36 -6.21
N GLN A 190 11.28 -1.64 -7.27
CA GLN A 190 9.88 -1.29 -7.47
C GLN A 190 8.97 -2.53 -7.45
N VAL A 191 9.29 -3.51 -8.30
CA VAL A 191 8.56 -4.77 -8.41
C VAL A 191 8.62 -5.55 -7.11
N SER A 192 9.80 -5.67 -6.48
CA SER A 192 9.94 -6.39 -5.20
C SER A 192 9.05 -5.81 -4.10
N THR A 193 8.94 -4.49 -3.96
CA THR A 193 8.08 -3.87 -2.93
C THR A 193 6.60 -4.03 -3.25
N LEU A 194 6.22 -3.95 -4.53
CA LEU A 194 4.85 -4.17 -4.98
C LEU A 194 4.42 -5.63 -4.76
N ASP A 195 5.28 -6.58 -5.13
CA ASP A 195 5.02 -8.01 -4.98
C ASP A 195 4.92 -8.41 -3.49
N GLN A 196 5.78 -7.88 -2.62
CA GLN A 196 5.66 -8.11 -1.17
C GLN A 196 4.34 -7.56 -0.62
N THR A 197 3.92 -6.37 -1.08
CA THR A 197 2.62 -5.81 -0.67
C THR A 197 1.46 -6.67 -1.19
N LYS A 198 1.59 -7.19 -2.40
CA LYS A 198 0.62 -8.12 -3.00
C LYS A 198 0.54 -9.42 -2.19
N THR A 199 1.67 -10.01 -1.81
CA THR A 199 1.69 -11.21 -0.96
C THR A 199 0.95 -10.97 0.36
N VAL A 200 1.11 -9.81 1.00
CA VAL A 200 0.33 -9.46 2.21
C VAL A 200 -1.18 -9.43 1.93
N ALA A 201 -1.59 -8.87 0.79
CA ALA A 201 -3.00 -8.85 0.38
C ALA A 201 -3.55 -10.26 0.04
N GLU A 202 -2.74 -11.12 -0.58
CA GLU A 202 -3.08 -12.51 -0.88
C GLU A 202 -3.23 -13.34 0.41
N CYS A 203 -2.28 -13.21 1.35
CA CYS A 203 -2.37 -13.85 2.66
C CYS A 203 -3.61 -13.39 3.43
N ALA A 204 -3.92 -12.09 3.39
CA ALA A 204 -5.15 -11.57 3.99
C ALA A 204 -6.41 -12.13 3.34
N GLN A 205 -6.41 -12.30 2.02
CA GLN A 205 -7.54 -12.87 1.30
C GLN A 205 -7.76 -14.34 1.69
N GLN A 206 -6.69 -15.14 1.81
CA GLN A 206 -6.76 -16.51 2.32
C GLN A 206 -7.27 -16.56 3.76
N LEU A 207 -6.79 -15.66 4.63
CA LEU A 207 -7.31 -15.54 5.99
C LEU A 207 -8.81 -15.23 6.01
N LEU A 208 -9.31 -14.36 5.13
CA LEU A 208 -10.74 -14.06 5.05
C LEU A 208 -11.56 -15.26 4.55
N TYR A 209 -11.04 -16.07 3.61
CA TYR A 209 -11.70 -17.32 3.21
C TYR A 209 -11.78 -18.30 4.39
N ALA A 210 -10.67 -18.53 5.10
CA ALA A 210 -10.63 -19.41 6.26
C ALA A 210 -11.53 -18.89 7.41
N ALA A 211 -11.52 -17.58 7.67
CA ALA A 211 -12.36 -16.95 8.68
C ALA A 211 -13.85 -17.02 8.33
N LYS A 212 -14.20 -16.91 7.05
CA LYS A 212 -15.57 -17.11 6.56
C LYS A 212 -16.05 -18.54 6.78
N GLU A 213 -15.18 -19.53 6.55
CA GLU A 213 -15.49 -20.95 6.78
C GLU A 213 -15.61 -21.27 8.28
N GLY A 214 -14.73 -20.70 9.11
CA GLY A 214 -14.81 -20.83 10.57
C GLY A 214 -16.03 -20.13 11.18
N GLY A 215 -16.40 -18.96 10.65
CA GLY A 215 -17.63 -18.24 11.00
C GLY A 215 -17.78 -17.87 12.48
N GLY A 216 -16.69 -17.89 13.25
CA GLY A 216 -16.71 -17.72 14.71
C GLY A 216 -17.39 -18.87 15.44
N ASN A 217 -17.41 -20.07 14.86
CA ASN A 217 -18.02 -21.25 15.44
C ASN A 217 -16.96 -22.16 16.11
N PRO A 218 -16.99 -22.33 17.45
CA PRO A 218 -16.06 -23.21 18.16
C PRO A 218 -16.12 -24.68 17.70
N LYS A 219 -17.24 -25.10 17.09
CA LYS A 219 -17.42 -26.46 16.58
C LYS A 219 -16.89 -26.67 15.17
N ALA A 220 -16.50 -25.61 14.45
CA ALA A 220 -15.94 -25.66 13.11
C ALA A 220 -14.45 -26.02 13.11
N VAL A 221 -14.08 -27.12 13.80
CA VAL A 221 -12.68 -27.51 14.03
C VAL A 221 -11.91 -27.75 12.72
N HIS A 222 -12.61 -28.14 11.65
CA HIS A 222 -12.02 -28.32 10.31
C HIS A 222 -11.37 -27.03 9.78
N ALA A 223 -11.97 -25.86 10.03
CA ALA A 223 -11.45 -24.57 9.56
C ALA A 223 -10.38 -23.97 10.49
N HIS A 224 -10.23 -24.49 11.72
CA HIS A 224 -9.35 -23.87 12.72
C HIS A 224 -7.88 -23.97 12.35
N ALA A 225 -7.46 -25.06 11.68
CA ALA A 225 -6.10 -25.23 11.21
C ALA A 225 -5.78 -24.23 10.07
N ASP A 226 -6.69 -24.08 9.11
CA ASP A 226 -6.53 -23.17 7.98
C ASP A 226 -6.48 -21.70 8.44
N ILE A 227 -7.25 -21.34 9.48
CA ILE A 227 -7.18 -20.02 10.12
C ILE A 227 -5.79 -19.80 10.74
N ASP A 228 -5.25 -20.78 11.47
CA ASP A 228 -3.94 -20.65 12.12
C ASP A 228 -2.81 -20.50 11.10
N GLU A 229 -2.82 -21.33 10.06
CA GLU A 229 -1.84 -21.28 8.98
C GLU A 229 -1.91 -19.96 8.22
N SER A 230 -3.12 -19.48 7.91
CA SER A 230 -3.31 -18.20 7.23
C SER A 230 -2.84 -17.01 8.07
N VAL A 231 -3.07 -17.02 9.39
CA VAL A 231 -2.58 -15.99 10.30
C VAL A 231 -1.06 -15.97 10.34
N GLU A 232 -0.41 -17.14 10.40
CA GLU A 232 1.05 -17.22 10.46
C GLU A 232 1.69 -16.78 9.14
N ALA A 233 1.16 -17.23 8.00
CA ALA A 233 1.60 -16.76 6.69
C ALA A 233 1.44 -15.23 6.54
N MET A 234 0.37 -14.67 7.10
CA MET A 234 0.15 -13.23 7.11
C MET A 234 1.14 -12.47 8.00
N LYS A 235 1.51 -13.01 9.16
CA LYS A 235 2.57 -12.42 10.00
C LYS A 235 3.92 -12.44 9.30
N ASP A 236 4.28 -13.57 8.69
CA ASP A 236 5.55 -13.73 8.00
C ASP A 236 5.67 -12.75 6.82
N SER A 237 4.64 -12.66 5.98
CA SER A 237 4.61 -11.72 4.86
C SER A 237 4.69 -10.26 5.31
N ILE A 238 3.98 -9.89 6.39
CA ILE A 238 4.05 -8.54 6.97
C ILE A 238 5.45 -8.25 7.51
N GLN A 239 6.06 -9.19 8.24
CA GLN A 239 7.39 -9.03 8.79
C GLN A 239 8.44 -8.88 7.68
N CYS A 240 8.34 -9.67 6.61
CA CYS A 240 9.19 -9.53 5.43
C CYS A 240 9.04 -8.15 4.77
N LEU A 241 7.81 -7.64 4.65
CA LEU A 241 7.56 -6.31 4.10
C LEU A 241 8.16 -5.22 5.00
N ILE A 242 7.87 -5.23 6.31
CA ILE A 242 8.40 -4.24 7.26
C ILE A 242 9.94 -4.22 7.23
N SER A 243 10.59 -5.38 7.32
CA SER A 243 12.04 -5.47 7.27
C SER A 243 12.64 -5.00 5.93
N SER A 244 11.87 -5.05 4.84
CA SER A 244 12.30 -4.49 3.55
C SER A 244 12.18 -2.96 3.55
N ILE A 245 11.10 -2.42 4.13
CA ILE A 245 10.88 -0.96 4.30
C ILE A 245 11.99 -0.33 5.13
N GLU A 246 12.29 -0.92 6.29
CA GLU A 246 13.33 -0.42 7.21
C GLU A 246 14.70 -0.31 6.54
N LYS A 247 15.04 -1.23 5.64
CA LYS A 247 16.29 -1.21 4.85
C LYS A 247 16.27 -0.15 3.75
N LEU A 248 15.11 0.15 3.19
CA LEU A 248 14.94 1.09 2.08
C LEU A 248 14.87 2.55 2.56
N ALA A 249 14.17 2.81 3.66
CA ALA A 249 13.78 4.15 4.07
C ALA A 249 14.95 5.15 4.26
N PRO A 250 16.08 4.81 4.91
CA PRO A 250 17.19 5.75 5.10
C PRO A 250 17.79 6.21 3.77
N ASN A 251 18.00 5.28 2.83
CA ASN A 251 18.61 5.56 1.54
C ASN A 251 17.68 6.40 0.65
N LEU A 252 16.39 6.05 0.61
CA LEU A 252 15.38 6.79 -0.13
C LEU A 252 15.26 8.24 0.36
N GLY A 253 15.26 8.46 1.68
CA GLY A 253 15.22 9.80 2.27
C GLY A 253 16.46 10.64 1.95
N VAL A 254 17.66 10.05 2.03
CA VAL A 254 18.92 10.73 1.69
C VAL A 254 18.95 11.11 0.21
N VAL A 255 18.61 10.18 -0.69
CA VAL A 255 18.59 10.41 -2.14
C VAL A 255 17.58 11.49 -2.50
N SER A 256 16.36 11.43 -1.95
CA SER A 256 15.32 12.43 -2.21
C SER A 256 15.78 13.84 -1.82
N ARG A 257 16.36 14.00 -0.63
CA ARG A 257 16.92 15.28 -0.17
C ARG A 257 18.00 15.81 -1.12
N ILE A 258 18.94 14.96 -1.53
CA ILE A 258 20.02 15.35 -2.44
C ILE A 258 19.48 15.77 -3.81
N VAL A 259 18.52 15.01 -4.36
CA VAL A 259 17.86 15.34 -5.63
C VAL A 259 17.12 16.67 -5.55
N ASN A 260 16.45 16.98 -4.43
CA ASN A 260 15.79 18.27 -4.24
C ASN A 260 16.80 19.43 -4.23
N CYS A 261 17.94 19.29 -3.53
CA CYS A 261 18.99 20.31 -3.54
C CYS A 261 19.53 20.60 -4.96
N ILE A 262 19.76 19.55 -5.75
CA ILE A 262 20.21 19.73 -7.14
C ILE A 262 19.10 20.36 -8.00
N THR A 263 17.86 19.93 -7.82
CA THR A 263 16.71 20.46 -8.55
C THR A 263 16.50 21.94 -8.28
N GLU A 264 16.57 22.37 -7.01
CA GLU A 264 16.52 23.79 -6.64
C GLU A 264 17.67 24.58 -7.27
N ALA A 265 18.89 24.03 -7.26
CA ALA A 265 20.05 24.67 -7.90
C ALA A 265 19.92 24.79 -9.43
N ILE A 266 19.27 23.83 -10.10
CA ILE A 266 18.95 23.93 -11.54
C ILE A 266 18.00 25.12 -11.80
N PHE A 267 17.01 25.33 -10.92
CA PHE A 267 16.07 26.44 -11.04
C PHE A 267 16.70 27.80 -10.74
N THR A 268 17.64 27.91 -9.80
CA THR A 268 18.30 29.21 -9.51
C THR A 268 19.14 29.72 -10.69
N VAL A 269 19.65 28.81 -11.53
CA VAL A 269 20.35 29.12 -12.79
C VAL A 269 19.39 29.68 -13.86
N GLN A 270 18.08 29.46 -13.73
CA GLN A 270 17.06 29.92 -14.68
C GLN A 270 16.66 31.39 -14.49
N ASP A 271 16.78 31.94 -13.28
CA ASP A 271 16.22 33.25 -12.88
C ASP A 271 17.16 34.46 -13.13
N TYR A 272 17.96 34.44 -14.19
CA TYR A 272 18.94 35.51 -14.48
C TYR A 272 18.32 36.74 -15.17
N ARG A 273 17.09 36.64 -15.71
CA ARG A 273 16.47 37.74 -16.48
C ARG A 273 15.99 38.90 -15.60
N THR A 274 15.83 38.70 -14.30
CA THR A 274 15.24 39.70 -13.40
C THR A 274 16.24 40.77 -12.94
N THR A 275 17.56 40.53 -13.06
CA THR A 275 18.62 41.42 -12.55
C THR A 275 19.47 42.11 -13.61
N ALA A 276 19.11 42.00 -14.89
CA ALA A 276 19.85 42.60 -16.02
C ALA A 276 19.92 44.15 -16.03
N SER A 277 19.40 44.84 -15.00
CA SER A 277 19.40 46.31 -14.90
C SER A 277 20.49 46.91 -14.01
N ILE A 278 21.41 46.13 -13.43
CA ILE A 278 22.52 46.70 -12.64
C ILE A 278 23.85 46.10 -13.10
N HIS A 279 24.47 46.78 -14.07
CA HIS A 279 25.79 46.46 -14.60
C HIS A 279 26.86 46.89 -13.58
N VAL A 280 27.21 46.00 -12.65
CA VAL A 280 28.31 46.23 -11.68
C VAL A 280 29.25 45.02 -11.70
N GLY A 281 30.39 45.16 -12.39
CA GLY A 281 31.53 44.25 -12.26
C GLY A 281 32.12 43.83 -13.62
N GLY A 282 33.21 44.48 -14.02
CA GLY A 282 33.90 44.22 -15.30
C GLY A 282 34.60 42.85 -15.39
N ASP A 283 35.19 42.58 -16.56
CA ASP A 283 35.77 41.30 -17.02
C ASP A 283 36.65 40.55 -16.02
N SER A 284 37.28 41.24 -15.05
CA SER A 284 38.03 40.64 -13.94
C SER A 284 37.20 39.70 -13.06
N ASN A 285 35.92 40.01 -12.85
CA ASN A 285 35.05 39.17 -12.01
C ASN A 285 34.65 37.88 -12.75
N PHE A 286 34.40 37.97 -14.06
CA PHE A 286 34.02 36.81 -14.87
C PHE A 286 35.08 35.71 -14.87
N VAL A 287 36.36 36.07 -15.02
CA VAL A 287 37.48 35.10 -15.00
C VAL A 287 37.60 34.38 -13.65
N SER A 288 37.28 35.07 -12.56
CA SER A 288 37.28 34.46 -11.22
C SER A 288 36.17 33.41 -11.10
N TYR A 289 34.94 33.73 -11.53
CA TYR A 289 33.82 32.78 -11.55
C TYR A 289 34.11 31.62 -12.49
N GLN A 290 34.65 31.87 -13.69
CA GLN A 290 35.08 30.83 -14.63
C GLN A 290 36.07 29.84 -13.99
N SER A 291 37.06 30.35 -13.25
CA SER A 291 38.05 29.51 -12.58
C SER A 291 37.43 28.63 -11.48
N ARG A 292 36.50 29.17 -10.69
CA ARG A 292 35.78 28.41 -9.67
C ARG A 292 34.80 27.39 -10.26
N MET A 293 34.12 27.75 -11.35
CA MET A 293 33.30 26.83 -12.13
C MET A 293 34.15 25.64 -12.59
N MET A 294 35.30 25.89 -13.23
CA MET A 294 36.22 24.84 -13.66
C MET A 294 36.69 23.93 -12.52
N SER A 295 36.92 24.49 -11.32
CA SER A 295 37.27 23.71 -10.13
C SER A 295 36.11 22.81 -9.70
N SER A 296 34.89 23.35 -9.64
CA SER A 296 33.70 22.59 -9.25
C SER A 296 33.39 21.47 -10.24
N THR A 297 33.49 21.75 -11.55
CA THR A 297 33.25 20.76 -12.60
C THR A 297 34.29 19.62 -12.55
N LYS A 298 35.55 19.91 -12.22
CA LYS A 298 36.59 18.87 -12.01
C LYS A 298 36.25 17.97 -10.82
N GLU A 299 35.83 18.55 -9.70
CA GLU A 299 35.44 17.75 -8.52
C GLU A 299 34.17 16.93 -8.77
N ILE A 300 33.22 17.43 -9.56
CA ILE A 300 32.04 16.67 -10.00
C ILE A 300 32.48 15.44 -10.80
N ALA A 301 33.34 15.59 -11.80
CA ALA A 301 33.84 14.46 -12.59
C ALA A 301 34.66 13.48 -11.73
N ARG A 302 35.50 13.98 -10.82
CA ARG A 302 36.28 13.13 -9.90
C ARG A 302 35.36 12.31 -8.99
N THR A 303 34.35 12.93 -8.41
CA THR A 303 33.38 12.28 -7.52
C THR A 303 32.53 11.26 -8.28
N ALA A 304 32.12 11.58 -9.51
CA ALA A 304 31.39 10.64 -10.36
C ALA A 304 32.20 9.38 -10.66
N GLN A 305 33.50 9.52 -10.96
CA GLN A 305 34.40 8.38 -11.16
C GLN A 305 34.59 7.58 -9.86
N GLU A 306 34.69 8.27 -8.72
CA GLU A 306 34.82 7.63 -7.40
C GLU A 306 33.58 6.81 -7.03
N ILE A 307 32.38 7.29 -7.38
CA ILE A 307 31.11 6.56 -7.23
C ILE A 307 31.17 5.23 -8.00
N VAL A 308 31.65 5.23 -9.25
CA VAL A 308 31.79 3.99 -10.05
C VAL A 308 32.75 3.01 -9.39
N ILE A 309 33.93 3.47 -8.97
CA ILE A 309 34.96 2.62 -8.36
C ILE A 309 34.45 1.98 -7.05
N LYS A 310 33.73 2.76 -6.23
CA LYS A 310 33.24 2.30 -4.92
C LYS A 310 31.92 1.54 -5.00
N SER A 311 31.19 1.64 -6.11
CA SER A 311 29.89 0.97 -6.26
C SER A 311 29.94 -0.55 -6.05
N THR A 312 31.05 -1.20 -6.44
CA THR A 312 31.22 -2.65 -6.35
C THR A 312 31.71 -3.16 -5.00
N ASN A 313 32.45 -2.33 -4.24
CA ASN A 313 33.22 -2.79 -3.07
C ASN A 313 32.90 -2.01 -1.77
N GLU A 314 32.44 -0.76 -1.87
CA GLU A 314 32.23 0.15 -0.73
C GLU A 314 30.88 0.88 -0.83
N SER A 315 29.80 0.13 -1.04
CA SER A 315 28.46 0.69 -1.31
C SER A 315 27.91 1.61 -0.22
N HIS A 316 28.32 1.40 1.05
CA HIS A 316 27.93 2.25 2.18
C HIS A 316 28.44 3.70 2.06
N LYS A 317 29.49 3.96 1.27
CA LYS A 317 30.05 5.32 1.06
C LYS A 317 29.36 6.09 -0.07
N LEU A 318 28.46 5.45 -0.82
CA LEU A 318 27.82 6.06 -1.98
C LEU A 318 26.94 7.25 -1.60
N GLY A 319 26.26 7.21 -0.45
CA GLY A 319 25.46 8.33 0.06
C GLY A 319 26.31 9.58 0.36
N ASP A 320 27.52 9.41 0.91
CA ASP A 320 28.44 10.52 1.20
C ASP A 320 28.97 11.13 -0.10
N LEU A 321 29.33 10.28 -1.07
CA LEU A 321 29.77 10.74 -2.39
C LEU A 321 28.65 11.46 -3.16
N ALA A 322 27.41 10.97 -3.09
CA ALA A 322 26.25 11.63 -3.68
C ALA A 322 26.01 13.01 -3.05
N SER A 323 26.19 13.13 -1.73
CA SER A 323 26.10 14.42 -1.03
C SER A 323 27.22 15.38 -1.45
N HIS A 324 28.45 14.88 -1.61
CA HIS A 324 29.59 15.66 -2.07
C HIS A 324 29.38 16.17 -3.50
N LEU A 325 28.89 15.29 -4.39
CA LEU A 325 28.53 15.62 -5.77
C LEU A 325 27.50 16.75 -5.83
N SER A 326 26.45 16.68 -5.01
CA SER A 326 25.42 17.73 -4.91
C SER A 326 25.96 19.05 -4.37
N SER A 327 26.90 19.03 -3.41
CA SER A 327 27.52 20.25 -2.89
C SER A 327 28.29 20.98 -3.99
N HIS A 328 29.11 20.24 -4.76
CA HIS A 328 29.84 20.82 -5.89
C HIS A 328 28.93 21.31 -7.00
N TYR A 329 27.82 20.61 -7.29
CA TYR A 329 26.84 21.09 -8.25
C TYR A 329 26.19 22.40 -7.82
N GLN A 330 25.81 22.55 -6.53
CA GLN A 330 25.24 23.80 -6.02
C GLN A 330 26.23 24.98 -6.12
N MET A 331 27.51 24.74 -5.83
CA MET A 331 28.56 25.76 -6.03
C MET A 331 28.70 26.13 -7.51
N LEU A 332 28.72 25.14 -8.41
CA LEU A 332 28.75 25.38 -9.85
C LEU A 332 27.54 26.18 -10.34
N ALA A 333 26.34 25.84 -9.87
CA ALA A 333 25.10 26.53 -10.21
C ALA A 333 25.16 28.01 -9.79
N ASN A 334 25.55 28.30 -8.55
CA ASN A 334 25.72 29.67 -8.07
C ASN A 334 26.78 30.44 -8.87
N ASP A 335 27.93 29.83 -9.12
CA ASP A 335 29.01 30.47 -9.88
C ASP A 335 28.62 30.72 -11.34
N SER A 336 27.85 29.80 -11.94
CA SER A 336 27.33 29.95 -13.29
C SER A 336 26.33 31.10 -13.40
N LYS A 337 25.48 31.30 -12.38
CA LYS A 337 24.55 32.43 -12.30
C LYS A 337 25.31 33.76 -12.28
N GLU A 338 26.30 33.88 -11.39
CA GLU A 338 27.11 35.09 -11.28
C GLU A 338 27.95 35.33 -12.55
N ALA A 339 28.50 34.28 -13.16
CA ALA A 339 29.20 34.37 -14.44
C ALA A 339 28.29 34.86 -15.58
N CYS A 340 27.03 34.41 -15.61
CA CYS A 340 26.04 34.88 -16.59
C CYS A 340 25.65 36.35 -16.39
N ILE A 341 25.73 36.88 -15.17
CA ILE A 341 25.50 38.31 -14.89
C ILE A 341 26.70 39.15 -15.33
N CYS A 342 27.92 38.66 -15.13
CA CYS A 342 29.14 39.38 -15.47
C CYS A 342 29.54 39.30 -16.96
N THR A 343 28.96 38.39 -17.75
CA THR A 343 29.33 38.26 -19.16
C THR A 343 28.68 39.33 -20.03
N SER A 344 29.45 39.93 -20.93
CA SER A 344 28.95 40.87 -21.94
C SER A 344 28.33 40.18 -23.15
N ASN A 345 28.49 38.85 -23.29
CA ASN A 345 27.99 38.06 -24.41
C ASN A 345 26.76 37.23 -23.98
N ALA A 346 25.58 37.63 -24.46
CA ALA A 346 24.32 36.95 -24.14
C ALA A 346 24.29 35.48 -24.60
N ASP A 347 24.87 35.16 -25.76
CA ASP A 347 24.92 33.79 -26.30
C ASP A 347 25.80 32.89 -25.42
N MET A 348 26.90 33.44 -24.88
CA MET A 348 27.77 32.74 -23.94
C MET A 348 27.03 32.43 -22.63
N GLY A 349 26.32 33.42 -22.08
CA GLY A 349 25.52 33.23 -20.86
C GLY A 349 24.43 32.17 -21.04
N GLU A 350 23.72 32.19 -22.18
CA GLU A 350 22.72 31.17 -22.49
C GLU A 350 23.33 29.76 -22.63
N ARG A 351 24.51 29.66 -23.26
CA ARG A 351 25.21 28.39 -23.40
C ARG A 351 25.66 27.82 -22.05
N ILE A 352 26.26 28.65 -21.18
CA ILE A 352 26.64 28.26 -19.82
C ILE A 352 25.42 27.71 -19.07
N ARG A 353 24.30 28.43 -19.14
CA ARG A 353 23.04 28.04 -18.51
C ARG A 353 22.57 26.67 -18.99
N SER A 354 22.44 26.47 -20.30
CA SER A 354 21.96 25.20 -20.87
C SER A 354 22.85 24.03 -20.46
N THR A 355 24.18 24.19 -20.56
CA THR A 355 25.12 23.11 -20.23
C THR A 355 25.10 22.76 -18.73
N VAL A 356 25.00 23.76 -17.84
CA VAL A 356 24.92 23.52 -16.39
C VAL A 356 23.59 22.84 -16.02
N GLN A 357 22.49 23.19 -16.68
CA GLN A 357 21.20 22.53 -16.48
C GLN A 357 21.23 21.06 -16.92
N GLU A 358 21.78 20.78 -18.09
CA GLU A 358 21.95 19.40 -18.58
C GLU A 358 22.86 18.58 -17.66
N LEU A 359 23.96 19.15 -17.18
CA LEU A 359 24.83 18.50 -16.20
C LEU A 359 24.08 18.21 -14.88
N GLY A 360 23.21 19.12 -14.44
CA GLY A 360 22.37 18.93 -13.25
C GLY A 360 21.43 17.74 -13.39
N GLN A 361 20.78 17.62 -14.54
CA GLN A 361 19.91 16.48 -14.84
C GLN A 361 20.69 15.16 -14.82
N SER A 362 21.87 15.10 -15.47
CA SER A 362 22.74 13.91 -15.41
C SER A 362 23.26 13.62 -13.98
N THR A 363 23.50 14.65 -13.18
CA THR A 363 23.92 14.51 -11.77
C THR A 363 22.80 13.91 -10.91
N ILE A 364 21.55 14.31 -11.13
CA ILE A 364 20.37 13.73 -10.47
C ILE A 364 20.27 12.23 -10.77
N GLU A 365 20.45 11.83 -12.04
CA GLU A 365 20.38 10.43 -12.47
C GLU A 365 21.48 9.57 -11.84
N LEU A 366 22.69 10.12 -11.70
CA LEU A 366 23.79 9.45 -11.01
C LEU A 366 23.53 9.29 -9.51
N VAL A 367 23.04 10.34 -8.82
CA VAL A 367 22.68 10.28 -7.39
C VAL A 367 21.62 9.21 -7.15
N LYS A 368 20.60 9.17 -8.00
CA LYS A 368 19.53 8.17 -7.99
C LYS A 368 20.06 6.75 -8.12
N SER A 369 20.94 6.52 -9.09
CA SER A 369 21.54 5.19 -9.34
C SER A 369 22.49 4.77 -8.22
N ALA A 370 23.27 5.71 -7.66
CA ALA A 370 24.13 5.46 -6.52
C ALA A 370 23.32 5.05 -5.27
N GLY A 371 22.17 5.69 -5.05
CA GLY A 371 21.23 5.34 -4.00
C GLY A 371 20.66 3.92 -4.13
N SER A 372 20.21 3.53 -5.32
CA SER A 372 19.76 2.17 -5.58
C SER A 372 20.90 1.14 -5.41
N CYS A 373 22.10 1.45 -5.90
CA CYS A 373 23.27 0.59 -5.73
C CYS A 373 23.68 0.43 -4.26
N GLN A 374 23.46 1.43 -3.40
CA GLN A 374 23.74 1.32 -1.97
C GLN A 374 22.85 0.25 -1.29
N ILE A 375 21.60 0.12 -1.74
CA ILE A 375 20.66 -0.89 -1.25
C ILE A 375 20.96 -2.26 -1.88
N THR A 376 21.32 -2.31 -3.16
CA THR A 376 21.59 -3.55 -3.91
C THR A 376 22.99 -3.54 -4.56
N PRO A 377 24.07 -3.69 -3.77
CA PRO A 377 25.45 -3.45 -4.22
C PRO A 377 26.01 -4.49 -5.19
N HIS A 378 25.38 -5.67 -5.29
CA HIS A 378 25.79 -6.75 -6.19
C HIS A 378 24.84 -6.94 -7.36
N ASP A 379 23.88 -6.03 -7.54
CA ASP A 379 22.94 -6.11 -8.65
C ASP A 379 23.58 -5.55 -9.93
N SER A 380 23.75 -6.40 -10.94
CA SER A 380 24.44 -6.04 -12.18
C SER A 380 23.77 -4.89 -12.94
N PHE A 381 22.46 -4.74 -12.84
CA PHE A 381 21.73 -3.62 -13.43
C PHE A 381 22.05 -2.32 -12.71
N SER A 382 21.97 -2.31 -11.38
CA SER A 382 22.32 -1.14 -10.57
C SER A 382 23.77 -0.67 -10.80
N LEU A 383 24.72 -1.60 -10.91
CA LEU A 383 26.12 -1.28 -11.22
C LEU A 383 26.31 -0.70 -12.62
N ARG A 384 25.57 -1.23 -13.60
CA ARG A 384 25.58 -0.73 -14.98
C ARG A 384 25.02 0.68 -15.04
N ASP A 385 23.88 0.94 -14.40
CA ASP A 385 23.25 2.27 -14.37
C ASP A 385 24.18 3.30 -13.73
N VAL A 386 24.87 2.96 -12.64
CA VAL A 386 25.88 3.84 -12.03
C VAL A 386 27.00 4.17 -13.03
N SER A 387 27.52 3.16 -13.73
CA SER A 387 28.58 3.35 -14.73
C SER A 387 28.13 4.23 -15.91
N ASP A 388 26.93 3.98 -16.45
CA ASP A 388 26.38 4.71 -17.58
C ASP A 388 26.08 6.18 -17.22
N HIS A 389 25.45 6.45 -16.08
CA HIS A 389 25.17 7.82 -15.63
C HIS A 389 26.44 8.58 -15.24
N ALA A 390 27.43 7.92 -14.62
CA ALA A 390 28.71 8.56 -14.31
C ALA A 390 29.50 8.95 -15.58
N ARG A 391 29.44 8.10 -16.61
CA ARG A 391 30.00 8.44 -17.93
C ARG A 391 29.30 9.64 -18.55
N ASN A 392 27.97 9.70 -18.49
CA ASN A 392 27.20 10.85 -18.98
C ASN A 392 27.59 12.14 -18.27
N VAL A 393 27.70 12.12 -16.93
CA VAL A 393 28.23 13.26 -16.16
C VAL A 393 29.63 13.65 -16.65
N GLY A 394 30.54 12.69 -16.82
CA GLY A 394 31.89 12.94 -17.32
C GLY A 394 31.95 13.50 -18.75
N GLU A 395 30.99 13.17 -19.62
CA GLU A 395 30.85 13.77 -20.95
C GLU A 395 30.31 15.20 -20.88
N LYS A 396 29.29 15.45 -20.06
CA LYS A 396 28.71 16.79 -19.86
C LYS A 396 29.69 17.78 -19.24
N VAL A 397 30.58 17.32 -18.36
CA VAL A 397 31.66 18.14 -17.77
C VAL A 397 32.66 18.66 -18.82
N LYS A 398 32.82 17.98 -19.97
CA LYS A 398 33.78 18.38 -21.01
C LYS A 398 33.24 19.48 -21.94
N ASN A 399 31.91 19.65 -21.99
CA ASN A 399 31.22 20.65 -22.78
C ASN A 399 31.13 21.97 -22.03
#